data_AF-A0A851ALC0-F1
#
_entry.id   AF-A0A851ALC0-F1
#
_cell.length_a   1.000
_cell.length_b   1.000
_cell.length_c   1.000
_cell.angle_alpha   90.00
_cell.angle_beta   90.00
_cell.angle_gamma   90.00
#
_symmetry.space_group_name_H-M   'P 1'
#
loop_
_entity.id
_entity.type
_entity.pdbx_description
1 polymer ?
#
loop_
_entity_poly.entity_id
_entity_poly.type
_entity_poly.pdbx_seq_one_letter_code
_entity_poly.pdbx_strand_id
1 'polypeptide(L)' 'IMVLAGDTLPIDVYCHIPIMCEDRSLPYAYVPSKADLGAAAGSKRPTCVIMIKPHEEYQETYDECLEEVEALPLPL' A
#
# COMPACT_ATOMS: atom_id res chain seq x y z
N ILE A 1 -3.54 0.49 6.25
CA ILE A 1 -3.46 -0.15 4.90
C ILE A 1 -2.08 0.10 4.31
N MET A 2 -1.44 -0.93 3.76
CA MET A 2 -0.15 -0.83 3.05
C MET A 2 -0.37 -0.75 1.54
N VAL A 3 0.30 0.18 0.85
CA VAL A 3 0.23 0.33 -0.61
C VAL A 3 1.61 0.17 -1.21
N LEU A 4 1.76 -0.75 -2.16
CA LEU A 4 3.04 -1.19 -2.74
C LEU A 4 3.06 -0.93 -4.26
N ALA A 5 4.14 -0.37 -4.79
CA ALA A 5 4.25 -0.06 -6.22
C ALA A 5 4.92 -1.16 -7.04
N GLY A 6 4.19 -1.79 -7.96
CA GLY A 6 4.62 -2.94 -8.75
C GLY A 6 5.71 -2.70 -9.80
N ASP A 7 5.98 -1.44 -10.18
CA ASP A 7 7.04 -1.06 -11.13
C ASP A 7 8.41 -0.78 -10.47
N THR A 8 8.58 -1.22 -9.22
CA THR A 8 9.82 -1.00 -8.48
C THR A 8 10.92 -1.96 -8.90
N LEU A 9 12.03 -1.38 -9.33
CA LEU A 9 13.26 -2.08 -9.70
C LEU A 9 14.44 -1.44 -8.97
N PRO A 10 15.29 -2.21 -8.27
CA PRO A 10 15.17 -3.65 -7.99
C PRO A 10 14.07 -3.96 -6.94
N ILE A 11 13.44 -5.13 -7.03
CA ILE A 11 12.34 -5.52 -6.12
C ILE A 11 12.81 -5.78 -4.68
N ASP A 12 14.11 -6.07 -4.50
CA ASP A 12 14.78 -6.28 -3.22
C ASP A 12 14.59 -5.11 -2.23
N VAL A 13 14.23 -3.92 -2.73
CA VAL A 13 13.95 -2.72 -1.93
C VAL A 13 12.85 -2.95 -0.91
N TYR A 14 11.81 -3.71 -1.22
CA TYR A 14 10.69 -3.95 -0.30
C TYR A 14 10.07 -5.36 -0.37
N CYS A 15 10.69 -6.32 -1.06
CA CYS A 15 10.15 -7.70 -1.17
C CYS A 15 9.87 -8.38 0.18
N HIS A 16 10.48 -7.92 1.27
CA HIS A 16 10.25 -8.38 2.63
C HIS A 16 8.99 -7.80 3.30
N ILE A 17 8.35 -6.78 2.71
CA ILE A 17 7.19 -6.11 3.31
C ILE A 17 5.90 -6.93 3.19
N PRO A 18 5.55 -7.53 2.03
CA PRO A 18 4.34 -8.35 1.91
C PRO A 18 4.30 -9.48 2.94
N ILE A 19 5.39 -10.23 3.09
CA ILE A 19 5.49 -11.32 4.08
C ILE A 19 5.31 -10.80 5.52
N MET A 20 5.86 -9.64 5.84
CA MET A 20 5.67 -8.99 7.14
C MET A 20 4.21 -8.53 7.36
N CYS A 21 3.48 -8.22 6.29
CA CYS A 21 2.06 -7.86 6.36
C CYS A 21 1.22 -9.11 6.62
N GLU A 22 1.51 -10.23 5.95
CA GLU A 22 0.85 -11.51 6.17
C GLU A 22 1.03 -12.02 7.61
N ASP A 23 2.26 -12.00 8.13
CA ASP A 23 2.61 -12.42 9.50
C ASP A 23 1.83 -11.63 10.58
N ARG A 24 1.46 -10.39 10.27
CA ARG A 24 0.78 -9.46 11.18
C ARG A 24 -0.70 -9.25 10.85
N SER A 25 -1.21 -9.95 9.84
CA SER A 25 -2.57 -9.76 9.31
C SER A 25 -2.86 -8.29 8.96
N LEU A 26 -1.89 -7.60 8.36
CA LEU A 26 -2.03 -6.23 7.89
C LEU A 26 -2.52 -6.20 6.43
N PRO A 27 -3.59 -5.45 6.12
CA PRO A 27 -4.12 -5.33 4.77
C PRO A 27 -3.14 -4.57 3.87
N TYR A 28 -2.90 -5.11 2.67
CA TYR A 28 -2.01 -4.51 1.68
C TYR A 28 -2.54 -4.66 0.26
N ALA A 29 -2.19 -3.70 -0.61
CA ALA A 29 -2.56 -3.71 -2.02
C ALA A 29 -1.39 -3.25 -2.90
N TYR A 30 -1.39 -3.70 -4.16
CA TYR A 30 -0.44 -3.26 -5.18
C TYR A 30 -1.05 -2.22 -6.11
N VAL A 31 -0.26 -1.20 -6.44
CA VAL A 31 -0.54 -0.20 -7.47
C VAL A 31 0.51 -0.31 -8.59
N PRO A 32 0.17 0.03 -9.83
CA PRO A 32 1.08 -0.20 -10.96
C PRO A 32 2.29 0.74 -10.97
N SER A 33 2.22 1.94 -10.36
CA SER A 33 3.19 3.02 -10.57
C SER A 33 3.63 3.67 -9.27
N LYS A 34 4.94 3.65 -9.00
CA LYS A 34 5.57 4.37 -7.87
C LYS A 34 5.54 5.89 -8.05
N ALA A 35 5.45 6.36 -9.29
CA ALA A 35 5.35 7.79 -9.58
C ALA A 35 3.98 8.33 -9.17
N ASP A 36 2.91 7.61 -9.53
CA ASP A 36 1.54 7.98 -9.16
C ASP A 36 1.34 7.86 -7.66
N LEU A 37 1.89 6.81 -7.03
CA LEU A 37 1.86 6.65 -5.58
C LEU A 37 2.56 7.82 -4.85
N GLY A 38 3.72 8.25 -5.35
CA GLY A 38 4.43 9.42 -4.81
C GLY A 38 3.63 10.71 -4.98
N ALA A 39 3.03 10.92 -6.15
CA ALA A 39 2.21 12.09 -6.44
C ALA A 39 0.96 12.17 -5.55
N ALA A 40 0.27 11.04 -5.34
CA ALA A 40 -0.90 10.94 -4.47
C ALA A 40 -0.57 11.28 -3.01
N ALA A 41 0.66 11.01 -2.56
CA ALA A 41 1.14 11.35 -1.22
C ALA A 41 1.73 12.76 -1.10
N GLY A 42 1.64 13.59 -2.15
CA GLY A 42 2.21 14.94 -2.17
C GLY A 42 3.74 14.98 -2.30
N SER A 43 4.39 13.87 -2.63
CA SER A 43 5.83 13.78 -2.82
C SER A 43 6.22 14.06 -4.28
N LYS A 44 7.26 14.89 -4.47
CA LYS A 44 7.89 15.08 -5.79
C LYS A 44 8.77 13.89 -6.21
N ARG A 45 9.06 12.96 -5.31
CA ARG A 45 9.87 11.76 -5.58
C ARG A 45 8.96 10.54 -5.66
N PRO A 46 9.18 9.64 -6.65
CA PRO A 46 8.47 8.36 -6.70
C PRO A 46 8.67 7.58 -5.39
N THR A 47 7.60 6.95 -4.91
CA THR A 47 7.58 6.26 -3.62
C THR A 47 7.17 4.81 -3.84
N CYS A 48 7.95 3.87 -3.33
CA CYS A 48 7.70 2.44 -3.56
C CYS A 48 6.63 1.88 -2.62
N VAL A 49 6.54 2.41 -1.39
CA VAL A 49 5.70 1.88 -0.33
C VAL A 49 5.12 3.03 0.51
N ILE A 50 3.83 2.97 0.79
CA ILE A 50 3.15 3.91 1.68
C ILE A 50 2.32 3.15 2.71
N MET A 51 2.38 3.61 3.96
CA MET A 51 1.53 3.13 5.04
C MET A 51 0.49 4.20 5.37
N ILE A 52 -0.78 3.89 5.11
CA ILE A 52 -1.91 4.72 5.51
C ILE A 52 -2.33 4.27 6.90
N LYS A 53 -2.31 5.20 7.85
CA LYS A 53 -2.79 5.01 9.22
C LYS A 53 -4.22 5.53 9.35
N PRO A 54 -5.05 4.91 10.21
CA PRO A 54 -6.35 5.46 10.53
C PRO A 54 -6.19 6.85 11.16
N HIS A 55 -7.11 7.75 10.84
CA HIS A 55 -7.13 9.12 11.36
C HIS A 55 -8.56 9.64 11.38
N GLU A 56 -8.90 10.44 12.39
CA GLU A 56 -10.26 10.93 12.62
C GLU A 56 -10.80 11.76 11.44
N GLU A 57 -9.94 12.50 10.74
CA GLU A 57 -10.33 13.37 9.61
C GLU A 57 -10.84 12.61 8.37
N TYR A 58 -10.46 11.35 8.19
CA TYR A 58 -10.78 10.56 6.99
C TYR A 58 -11.15 9.11 7.34
N GLN A 59 -11.68 8.91 8.54
CA GLN A 59 -11.99 7.58 9.07
C GLN A 59 -12.97 6.83 8.16
N GLU A 60 -14.05 7.48 7.71
CA GLU A 60 -15.05 6.86 6.83
C GLU A 60 -14.43 6.34 5.52
N THR A 61 -13.59 7.17 4.87
CA THR A 61 -12.91 6.78 3.63
C THR A 61 -11.85 5.70 3.86
N TYR A 62 -11.21 5.71 5.04
CA TYR A 62 -10.24 4.67 5.41
C TYR A 62 -10.93 3.31 5.57
N ASP A 63 -12.09 3.27 6.21
CA ASP A 63 -12.85 2.04 6.45
C ASP A 63 -13.40 1.44 5.14
N GLU A 64 -13.93 2.29 4.24
CA GLU A 64 -14.31 1.86 2.87
C GLU A 64 -13.12 1.24 2.12
N CYS A 65 -11.95 1.91 2.15
CA CYS A 65 -10.75 1.36 1.50
C CYS A 65 -10.28 0.05 2.16
N LEU A 66 -10.49 -0.10 3.46
CA LEU A 66 -10.07 -1.30 4.19
C LEU A 66 -10.90 -2.51 3.75
N GLU A 67 -12.22 -2.37 3.67
CA GLU A 67 -13.14 -3.42 3.23
C GLU A 67 -12.82 -3.89 1.81
N GLU A 68 -12.58 -2.95 0.88
CA GLU A 68 -12.21 -3.27 -0.50
C GLU A 68 -10.87 -4.00 -0.59
N VAL A 69 -9.86 -3.59 0.20
CA VAL A 69 -8.54 -4.25 0.20
C VAL A 69 -8.61 -5.65 0.82
N GLU A 70 -9.43 -5.86 1.84
CA GLU A 70 -9.66 -7.18 2.43
C GLU A 70 -10.44 -8.13 1.50
N ALA A 71 -11.30 -7.58 0.63
CA ALA A 71 -12.02 -8.35 -0.38
C ALA A 71 -11.13 -8.80 -1.55
N LEU A 72 -9.97 -8.19 -1.75
CA LEU A 72 -9.03 -8.60 -2.79
C LEU A 72 -8.41 -9.97 -2.47
N PRO A 73 -8.27 -10.85 -3.47
CA PRO A 73 -7.56 -12.10 -3.26
C PRO A 73 -6.10 -11.80 -2.90
N LEU A 74 -5.56 -12.58 -1.97
CA LEU A 74 -4.12 -12.53 -1.69
C LEU A 74 -3.36 -12.79 -3.00
N PRO A 75 -2.37 -11.97 -3.34
CA PRO A 75 -1.54 -12.20 -4.52
C PRO A 75 -0.70 -13.46 -4.29
N LEU A 76 -1.20 -14.59 -4.83
CA LEU A 76 -0.53 -15.89 -4.87
C LEU A 76 0.66 -15.90 -5.83
#